data_AF-B2KDC0-F1
#
_entry.id   AF-B2KDC0-F1
#
_cell.length_a   1.000
_cell.length_b   1.000
_cell.length_c   1.000
_cell.angle_alpha   90.00
_cell.angle_beta   90.00
_cell.angle_gamma   90.00
#
_symmetry.space_group_name_H-M   'P 1'
#
loop_
_entity.id
_entity.type
_entity.pdbx_description
1 polymer ?
#
loop_
_entity_poly.entity_id
_entity_poly.type
_entity_poly.pdbx_seq_one_letter_code
_entity_poly.pdbx_strand_id
1 'polypeptide(L)' 'MKIERRSLLQNSFGLLGVCLMKDLCAAWVVDDRITVLKFADGHYSFKDHSTGNEPSEKLKTEILQNIEVKNEKENRH' A
#
# COMPACT_ATOMS: atom_id res chain seq x y z
N MET A 1 -2.07 12.49 6.14
CA MET A 1 -2.49 11.25 5.48
C MET A 1 -2.34 10.08 6.45
N LYS A 2 -3.37 9.23 6.62
CA LYS A 2 -3.31 8.07 7.51
C LYS A 2 -2.89 6.84 6.69
N ILE A 3 -1.73 6.26 6.97
CA ILE A 3 -1.24 5.04 6.29
C ILE A 3 -1.27 3.89 7.27
N GLU A 4 -1.95 2.80 6.94
CA GLU A 4 -1.99 1.59 7.75
C GLU A 4 -1.46 0.40 6.96
N ARG A 5 -0.46 -0.28 7.54
CA ARG A 5 0.04 -1.55 7.01
C ARG A 5 -0.98 -2.64 7.28
N ARG A 6 -1.33 -3.42 6.26
CA ARG A 6 -2.30 -4.52 6.38
C ARG A 6 -1.57 -5.86 6.21
N SER A 7 -1.88 -6.81 7.10
CA SER A 7 -1.43 -8.19 6.94
C SER A 7 -2.09 -8.81 5.70
N LEU A 8 -1.33 -9.60 4.96
CA LEU A 8 -1.79 -10.27 3.72
C LEU A 8 -2.89 -11.32 3.97
N LEU A 9 -3.17 -11.64 5.24
CA LEU A 9 -4.17 -12.59 5.68
C LEU A 9 -5.25 -11.91 6.54
N GLN A 10 -6.04 -10.97 6.02
CA GLN A 10 -7.39 -10.77 6.59
C GLN A 10 -8.35 -9.98 5.70
N ASN A 11 -9.43 -10.68 5.32
CA ASN A 11 -10.61 -10.16 4.68
C ASN A 11 -11.35 -9.13 5.55
N SER A 12 -11.71 -8.00 4.94
CA SER A 12 -13.00 -7.34 5.18
C SER A 12 -13.31 -6.44 3.98
N PHE A 13 -14.06 -6.99 3.02
CA PHE A 13 -14.85 -6.35 1.96
C PHE A 13 -14.23 -5.33 0.97
N GLY A 14 -12.98 -4.87 1.13
CA GLY A 14 -12.33 -3.93 0.18
C GLY A 14 -11.11 -4.47 -0.60
N LEU A 15 -10.55 -5.60 -0.18
CA LEU A 15 -9.30 -6.18 -0.72
C LEU A 15 -9.52 -7.64 -1.19
N LEU A 16 -10.58 -7.88 -1.95
CA LEU A 16 -10.97 -9.24 -2.40
C LEU A 16 -10.03 -9.90 -3.44
N GLY A 17 -8.93 -9.24 -3.86
CA GLY A 17 -8.06 -9.75 -4.93
C GLY A 17 -6.60 -10.00 -4.55
N VAL A 18 -6.17 -9.69 -3.32
CA VAL A 18 -4.74 -9.66 -2.98
C VAL A 18 -4.15 -11.05 -2.72
N CYS A 19 -5.00 -12.06 -2.51
CA CYS A 19 -4.61 -13.42 -2.17
C CYS A 19 -3.93 -14.22 -3.31
N LEU A 20 -3.85 -13.69 -4.54
CA LEU A 20 -3.38 -14.45 -5.71
C LEU A 20 -2.05 -13.97 -6.33
N MET A 21 -1.44 -12.90 -5.83
CA MET A 21 -0.17 -12.40 -6.36
C MET A 21 1.01 -13.07 -5.64
N LYS A 22 1.65 -14.05 -6.30
CA LYS A 22 2.78 -14.82 -5.75
C LYS A 22 3.94 -13.96 -5.23
N ASP A 23 4.14 -12.80 -5.85
CA ASP A 23 5.31 -11.95 -5.57
C ASP A 23 4.98 -10.76 -4.67
N LEU A 24 3.82 -10.74 -4.01
CA LEU A 24 3.45 -9.61 -3.15
C LEU A 24 4.06 -9.74 -1.76
N CYS A 25 4.86 -8.76 -1.35
CA CYS A 25 5.52 -8.73 -0.04
C CYS A 25 4.76 -7.94 1.01
N ALA A 26 4.05 -6.88 0.62
CA ALA A 26 3.33 -6.03 1.56
C ALA A 26 2.20 -5.24 0.89
N ALA A 27 1.21 -4.86 1.70
CA ALA A 27 0.11 -4.01 1.29
C ALA A 27 -0.14 -2.92 2.34
N TRP A 28 -0.45 -1.71 1.87
CA TRP A 28 -0.89 -0.60 2.70
C TRP A 28 -2.19 -0.03 2.17
N VAL A 29 -2.99 0.45 3.12
CA VAL A 29 -4.16 1.26 2.84
C VAL A 29 -3.80 2.68 3.26
N VAL A 30 -3.86 3.58 2.28
CA VAL A 30 -3.57 4.99 2.41
C VAL A 30 -4.93 5.70 2.41
N ASP A 31 -5.32 6.11 3.60
CA ASP A 31 -6.66 6.61 3.89
C ASP A 31 -7.76 5.60 3.50
N ASP A 32 -9.00 6.04 3.30
CA ASP A 32 -10.11 5.22 2.78
C ASP A 32 -10.07 5.00 1.25
N ARG A 33 -9.08 5.56 0.55
CA ARG A 33 -9.12 5.73 -0.92
C ARG A 33 -8.04 5.01 -1.70
N ILE A 34 -6.83 4.86 -1.17
CA ILE A 34 -5.71 4.38 -1.97
C ILE A 34 -5.18 3.07 -1.40
N THR A 35 -4.97 2.09 -2.26
CA THR A 35 -4.23 0.86 -1.93
C THR A 35 -2.87 0.91 -2.57
N VAL A 36 -1.85 0.56 -1.78
CA VAL A 36 -0.45 0.45 -2.22
C VAL A 36 0.00 -0.98 -2.02
N LEU A 37 0.60 -1.56 -3.05
CA LEU A 37 1.12 -2.91 -3.06
C LEU A 37 2.63 -2.86 -3.31
N LYS A 38 3.41 -3.60 -2.52
CA LYS A 38 4.86 -3.78 -2.74
C LYS A 38 5.14 -5.22 -3.11
N PHE A 39 5.84 -5.38 -4.22
CA PHE A 39 6.24 -6.67 -4.75
C PHE A 39 7.68 -7.03 -4.38
N ALA A 40 8.04 -8.29 -4.59
CA ALA A 40 9.30 -8.89 -4.18
C ALA A 40 10.52 -8.36 -4.95
N ASP A 41 10.32 -7.91 -6.18
CA ASP A 41 11.31 -7.22 -7.00
C ASP A 41 11.52 -5.74 -6.59
N GLY A 42 10.75 -5.26 -5.60
CA GLY A 42 10.84 -3.91 -5.08
C GLY A 42 9.94 -2.89 -5.75
N HIS A 43 9.14 -3.26 -6.76
CA HIS A 43 8.21 -2.32 -7.37
C HIS A 43 6.97 -2.08 -6.49
N TYR A 44 6.35 -0.91 -6.69
CA TYR A 44 5.11 -0.52 -6.04
C TYR A 44 4.00 -0.32 -7.07
N SER A 45 2.81 -0.81 -6.77
CA SER A 45 1.58 -0.52 -7.52
C SER A 45 0.61 0.27 -6.65
N PHE A 46 -0.14 1.17 -7.28
CA PHE A 46 -1.08 2.07 -6.62
C PHE A 46 -2.45 1.95 -7.26
N LYS A 47 -3.49 2.00 -6.44
CA LYS A 47 -4.86 2.08 -6.93
C LYS A 47 -5.65 3.09 -6.12
N ASP A 48 -6.15 4.12 -6.78
CA ASP A 48 -7.12 5.06 -6.20
C ASP A 48 -8.53 4.55 -6.49
N HIS A 49 -9.28 4.22 -5.45
CA HIS A 49 -10.64 3.71 -5.55
C HIS A 49 -11.68 4.80 -5.81
N SER A 50 -11.33 6.09 -5.63
CA SER A 50 -12.21 7.20 -5.94
C SER A 50 -12.25 7.53 -7.44
N THR A 51 -11.12 7.38 -8.12
CA THR A 51 -10.99 7.66 -9.56
C THR A 51 -10.89 6.40 -10.41
N GLY A 52 -10.58 5.25 -9.82
CA GLY A 52 -10.30 4.00 -10.51
C GLY A 52 -8.92 3.95 -11.18
N ASN A 53 -8.15 5.05 -11.11
CA ASN A 53 -6.86 5.20 -11.77
C ASN A 53 -5.70 5.16 -10.77
N GLU A 54 -4.47 5.27 -11.28
CA GLU A 54 -3.32 5.52 -10.41
C GLU A 54 -3.34 6.98 -9.90
N PRO A 55 -2.90 7.23 -8.65
CA PRO A 55 -2.72 8.58 -8.14
C PRO A 55 -1.68 9.36 -8.95
N SER A 56 -1.71 10.69 -8.85
CA SER A 56 -0.65 11.52 -9.46
C SER A 56 0.76 11.15 -8.95
N GLU A 57 1.79 11.33 -9.78
CA GLU A 57 3.18 11.05 -9.41
C GLU A 57 3.64 11.78 -8.13
N LYS A 58 3.17 13.02 -7.94
CA LYS A 58 3.43 13.80 -6.73
C LYS A 58 2.90 13.07 -5.49
N LEU A 59 1.67 12.57 -5.56
CA LEU A 59 1.04 11.86 -4.45
C LEU A 59 1.67 10.48 -4.23
N LYS A 60 2.04 9.74 -5.29
CA LYS A 60 2.80 8.49 -5.18
C LYS A 60 4.11 8.69 -4.42
N THR A 61 4.86 9.74 -4.75
CA THR A 61 6.13 10.08 -4.10
C THR A 61 5.93 10.39 -2.61
N GLU A 62 4.91 11.19 -2.28
CA GLU A 62 4.56 11.51 -0.89
C GLU A 62 4.18 10.26 -0.09
N ILE A 63 3.39 9.36 -0.68
CA ILE A 63 3.00 8.08 -0.07
C ILE A 63 4.22 7.23 0.26
N LEU A 64 5.14 7.07 -0.69
CA LEU A 64 6.33 6.24 -0.50
C LEU A 64 7.24 6.78 0.61
N GLN A 65 7.50 8.09 0.63
CA GLN A 65 8.27 8.72 1.70
C GLN A 65 7.66 8.46 3.09
N ASN A 66 6.33 8.54 3.20
CA ASN A 66 5.64 8.27 4.46
C ASN A 66 5.69 6.79 4.86
N ILE A 67 5.63 5.86 3.89
CA ILE A 67 5.77 4.41 4.15
C ILE A 67 7.18 4.10 4.68
N GLU A 68 8.21 4.65 4.05
CA GLU A 68 9.61 4.44 4.46
C GLU A 68 9.86 4.96 5.86
N VAL A 69 9.45 6.20 6.15
CA VAL A 69 9.58 6.81 7.49
C VAL A 69 8.86 5.99 8.57
N LYS A 70 7.71 5.37 8.25
CA LYS A 70 7.01 4.50 9.21
C LYS A 70 7.74 3.18 9.44
N ASN A 71 8.24 2.53 8.39
CA ASN A 71 9.00 1.29 8.53
C ASN A 71 10.29 1.50 9.34
N GLU A 72 10.97 2.64 9.17
CA GLU A 72 12.15 2.98 9.97
C GLU A 72 11.83 3.16 11.46
N LYS A 73 10.66 3.72 11.79
CA LYS A 73 10.21 3.84 13.18
C LYS A 73 9.83 2.49 13.79
N GLU A 74 9.21 1.61 13.01
CA GLU A 74 8.84 0.26 13.46
C GLU A 74 10.07 -0.64 13.70
N ASN A 75 11.14 -0.50 12.91
CA ASN A 75 12.37 -1.30 13.04
C ASN A 75 13.34 -0.82 14.13
N ARG A 76 13.06 0.31 14.81
CA ARG A 76 13.90 0.84 15.90
C ARG A 76 13.40 0.46 17.31
N HIS A 77 12.37 -0.37 17.39
CA HIS A 77 11.83 -0.95 18.62
C HIS A 77 12.01 -2.47 18.64
#